data_AF-A0A399WRX5-F1
#
_entry.id   AF-A0A399WRX5-F1
#
_cell.length_a   1.000
_cell.length_b   1.000
_cell.length_c   1.000
_cell.angle_alpha   90.00
_cell.angle_beta   90.00
_cell.angle_gamma   90.00
#
_symmetry.space_group_name_H-M   'P 1'
#
loop_
_entity.id
_entity.type
_entity.pdbx_description
1 polymer ?
#
loop_
_entity_poly.entity_id
_entity_poly.type
_entity_poly.pdbx_seq_one_letter_code
_entity_poly.pdbx_strand_id
1 'polypeptide(L)' 'MLSLKDAIRPTTILEPEKLRSLLGLDLVVISETFQHTGSFKFRAAYNVVLNRPESEFVGVS' A
#
# COMPACT_ATOMS: atom_id res chain seq x y z
N MET A 1 -19.72 9.20 -2.60
CA MET A 1 -18.75 8.21 -3.10
C MET A 1 -17.53 8.31 -2.21
N LEU A 2 -17.02 7.21 -1.66
CA LEU A 2 -15.78 7.24 -0.86
C LEU A 2 -14.61 7.62 -1.78
N SER A 3 -13.74 8.52 -1.33
CA SER A 3 -12.50 8.82 -2.05
C SER A 3 -11.46 7.73 -1.79
N LEU A 4 -10.41 7.65 -2.61
CA LEU A 4 -9.30 6.72 -2.36
C LEU A 4 -8.71 6.91 -0.95
N LYS A 5 -8.62 8.17 -0.47
CA LYS A 5 -8.09 8.48 0.86
C LYS A 5 -8.95 7.93 1.99
N ASP A 6 -10.27 7.81 1.78
CA ASP A 6 -11.19 7.27 2.78
C ASP A 6 -11.13 5.73 2.86
N ALA A 7 -10.67 5.08 1.80
CA ALA A 7 -10.64 3.62 1.70
C ALA A 7 -9.30 3.00 2.12
N ILE A 8 -8.18 3.69 1.88
CA ILE A 8 -6.84 3.18 2.22
C ILE A 8 -6.53 3.36 3.72
N ARG A 9 -5.73 2.45 4.27
CA ARG A 9 -5.08 2.67 5.57
C ARG A 9 -3.84 3.55 5.42
N PRO A 10 -3.50 4.37 6.43
CA PRO A 10 -2.25 5.14 6.46
C PRO A 10 -1.03 4.23 6.26
N THR A 11 0.00 4.77 5.61
CA THR A 11 1.29 4.07 5.44
C THR A 11 2.07 4.11 6.75
N THR A 12 2.60 2.96 7.18
CA THR A 12 3.45 2.91 8.37
C THR A 12 4.89 3.22 7.95
N ILE A 13 5.46 4.28 8.52
CA ILE A 13 6.86 4.64 8.33
C ILE A 13 7.64 4.11 9.53
N LEU A 14 8.68 3.32 9.27
CA LEU A 14 9.53 2.72 10.29
C LEU A 14 10.96 3.22 10.14
N GLU A 15 11.58 3.51 11.28
CA GLU A 15 13.01 3.82 11.40
C GLU A 15 13.71 2.67 12.12
N PRO A 16 14.14 1.62 11.40
CA PRO A 16 14.58 0.38 12.03
C PRO A 16 16.05 0.48 12.49
N GLU A 17 16.27 0.98 13.71
CA GLU A 17 17.61 1.20 14.29
C GLU A 17 18.55 -0.01 14.17
N LYS A 18 18.07 -1.22 14.51
CA LYS A 18 18.88 -2.44 14.43
C LYS A 18 19.36 -2.74 13.00
N LEU A 19 18.51 -2.49 12.00
CA LEU A 19 18.84 -2.72 10.59
C LEU A 19 19.78 -1.64 10.06
N ARG A 20 19.57 -0.37 10.45
CA ARG A 20 20.49 0.74 10.16
C ARG A 20 21.91 0.41 10.65
N SER A 21 22.05 0.03 11.92
CA SER A 21 23.35 -0.32 12.53
C SER A 21 24.02 -1.52 11.86
N LEU A 22 23.24 -2.55 11.51
CA LEU A 22 23.78 -3.75 10.85
C LEU A 22 24.33 -3.44 9.45
N LEU A 23 23.65 -2.58 8.69
CA LEU A 23 24.03 -2.24 7.32
C LEU A 23 25.00 -1.06 7.24
N GLY A 24 25.14 -0.27 8.30
CA GLY A 24 25.91 0.98 8.29
C GLY A 24 25.30 2.05 7.38
N LEU A 25 23.99 2.00 7.17
CA LEU A 25 23.25 2.88 6.25
C LEU A 25 22.15 3.64 6.97
N ASP A 26 21.90 4.86 6.52
CA ASP A 26 20.68 5.59 6.85
C ASP A 26 19.53 5.10 5.94
N LEU A 27 18.52 4.49 6.54
CA LEU A 27 17.41 3.90 5.80
C LEU A 27 16.09 4.05 6.54
N VAL A 28 15.00 4.12 5.77
CA VAL A 28 13.62 4.16 6.27
C VAL A 28 12.83 3.06 5.58
N VAL A 29 11.96 2.38 6.31
CA VAL A 29 11.06 1.36 5.74
C VAL A 29 9.65 1.93 5.64
N ILE A 30 9.14 1.96 4.42
CA ILE A 30 7.76 2.35 4.12
C ILE A 30 6.92 1.07 4.04
N SER A 31 6.25 0.73 5.13
CA SER A 31 5.48 -0.51 5.25
C SER A 31 4.03 -0.31 4.81
N GLU A 32 3.66 -1.03 3.75
CA GLU A 32 2.29 -1.16 3.25
C GLU A 32 1.65 -2.51 3.64
N THR A 33 2.32 -3.31 4.49
CA THR A 33 1.81 -4.63 4.90
C THR A 33 0.55 -4.55 5.74
N PHE A 34 0.26 -3.37 6.30
CA PHE A 34 -0.95 -3.13 7.09
C PHE A 34 -2.14 -2.69 6.26
N GLN A 35 -1.99 -2.55 4.94
CA GLN A 35 -3.09 -2.30 4.03
C GLN A 35 -4.09 -3.47 4.04
N HIS A 36 -5.33 -3.27 3.59
CA HIS A 36 -6.40 -4.28 3.73
C HIS A 36 -6.10 -5.65 3.12
N THR A 37 -5.31 -5.71 2.04
CA THR A 37 -4.88 -6.97 1.41
C THR A 37 -3.43 -7.33 1.70
N GLY A 38 -2.81 -6.69 2.69
CA GLY A 38 -1.43 -6.98 3.10
C GLY A 38 -0.34 -6.43 2.18
N SER A 39 -0.68 -5.60 1.18
CA SER A 39 0.31 -4.96 0.32
C SER A 39 -0.18 -3.65 -0.30
N PHE A 40 0.77 -2.90 -0.87
CA PHE A 40 0.51 -1.65 -1.57
C PHE A 40 -0.46 -1.79 -2.77
N LYS A 41 -0.61 -3.00 -3.32
CA LYS A 41 -1.47 -3.25 -4.51
C LYS A 41 -2.93 -2.89 -4.27
N PHE A 42 -3.41 -2.95 -3.02
CA PHE A 42 -4.76 -2.51 -2.68
C PHE A 42 -5.04 -1.08 -3.15
N ARG A 43 -4.07 -0.16 -2.99
CA ARG A 43 -4.23 1.25 -3.37
C ARG A 43 -4.53 1.38 -4.86
N ALA A 44 -3.76 0.69 -5.69
CA ALA A 44 -3.91 0.72 -7.12
C ALA A 44 -5.22 0.03 -7.56
N ALA A 45 -5.48 -1.17 -7.03
CA ALA A 45 -6.69 -1.92 -7.35
C ALA A 45 -7.96 -1.13 -6.98
N TYR A 46 -8.01 -0.56 -5.78
CA TYR A 46 -9.15 0.23 -5.33
C TYR A 46 -9.32 1.51 -6.17
N ASN A 47 -8.21 2.18 -6.51
CA ASN A 47 -8.28 3.36 -7.37
C ASN A 47 -8.81 3.03 -8.78
N VAL A 48 -8.45 1.89 -9.35
CA VAL A 48 -8.99 1.44 -10.65
C VAL A 48 -10.49 1.18 -10.53
N VAL A 49 -10.92 0.43 -9.50
CA VAL A 49 -12.34 0.12 -9.26
C VAL A 49 -13.18 1.38 -9.04
N LEU A 50 -12.65 2.39 -8.36
CA LEU A 50 -13.36 3.65 -8.13
C LEU A 50 -13.62 4.47 -9.41
N ASN A 51 -12.77 4.33 -10.44
CA ASN A 51 -12.74 5.28 -11.56
C ASN A 51 -13.07 4.64 -12.92
N ARG A 52 -13.29 3.33 -12.97
CA ARG A 52 -13.52 2.59 -14.21
C ARG A 52 -14.77 1.71 -14.06
N PRO A 53 -15.53 1.48 -15.14
CA PRO A 53 -16.71 0.62 -15.08
C PRO A 53 -16.31 -0.84 -14.87
N GLU A 54 -17.17 -1.58 -14.16
CA GLU A 54 -16.94 -3.00 -13.83
C GLU A 54 -16.72 -3.88 -15.08
N SER A 55 -17.35 -3.53 -16.20
CA SER A 55 -17.21 -4.23 -17.49
C SER A 55 -15.79 -4.23 -18.06
N GLU A 56 -14.89 -3.38 -17.56
CA GLU A 56 -13.48 -3.35 -17.97
C GLU A 56 -12.57 -4.26 -17.12
N PHE A 57 -13.08 -4.93 -16.08
CA PHE A 57 -12.26 -5.71 -15.16
C PHE A 57 -12.13 -7.18 -15.53
N VAL A 58 -10.92 -7.72 -15.35
CA VAL A 58 -10.61 -9.14 -15.53
C VAL A 58 -9.93 -9.65 -14.26
N GLY A 59 -10.48 -10.73 -13.69
CA GLY A 59 -9.84 -11.45 -12.59
C GLY A 59 -8.77 -12.40 -13.12
N VAL A 60 -7.64 -12.47 -12.43
CA VAL A 60 -6.57 -13.45 -12.67
C VAL A 60 -6.22 -14.12 -11.34
N SER A 61 -5.90 -15.41 -11.39
CA SER A 61 -5.57 -16.26 -10.23
C SER A 61 -4.09 -16.62 -10.24
#